data_AF-A0A1C1CXV4-F1
#
_entry.id   AF-A0A1C1CXV4-F1
#
_cell.length_a   1.000
_cell.length_b   1.000
_cell.length_c   1.000
_cell.angle_alpha   90.00
_cell.angle_beta   90.00
_cell.angle_gamma   90.00
#
_symmetry.space_group_name_H-M   'P 1'
#
loop_
_entity.id
_entity.type
_entity.pdbx_description
1 polymer ?
#
loop_
_entity_poly.entity_id
_entity_poly.type
_entity_poly.pdbx_seq_one_letter_code
_entity_poly.pdbx_strand_id
1 'polypeptide(L)'
;MMLILTLITYLLTIVGAVPTTGIVIRNETSPLASDVLTFNMDPDVRPQCGYTEQVNINVKDRGDAATTSDYCNLLYLYIVNTAPNGKTSKDVDLVFTCPGTPEPIDPEGYGYRDIKLILNAPSVDAFPRDQTHTPATLHLLNLHDGADITIPVEVGYYISSNSQLIWQYILCP
;
A
#
# COMPACT_ATOMS: atom_id res chain seq x y z
N MET A 1 -21.68 66.68 33.83
CA MET A 1 -21.43 66.02 35.12
C MET A 1 -20.86 64.63 34.83
N MET A 2 -19.72 64.29 35.43
CA MET A 2 -19.09 62.95 35.50
C MET A 2 -18.55 62.35 34.18
N LEU A 3 -17.39 61.71 34.14
CA LEU A 3 -16.27 61.59 35.08
C LEU A 3 -15.11 61.00 34.24
N ILE A 4 -13.93 61.59 34.36
CA ILE A 4 -12.67 61.00 33.93
C ILE A 4 -12.39 59.84 34.91
N LEU A 5 -12.25 58.61 34.43
CA LEU A 5 -11.54 57.57 35.18
C LEU A 5 -10.57 56.81 34.28
N THR A 6 -9.32 57.15 34.51
CA THR A 6 -8.06 56.50 34.18
C THR A 6 -7.96 55.03 34.62
N LEU A 7 -7.09 54.31 33.89
CA LEU A 7 -6.24 53.19 34.31
C LEU A 7 -6.87 51.80 34.49
N ILE A 8 -6.41 50.81 33.69
CA ILE A 8 -5.42 49.80 34.11
C ILE A 8 -5.04 48.93 32.89
N THR A 9 -3.73 48.88 32.66
CA THR A 9 -2.98 47.98 31.79
C THR A 9 -3.10 46.53 32.28
N TYR A 10 -3.33 45.57 31.39
CA TYR A 10 -2.77 44.22 31.55
C TYR A 10 -2.24 43.71 30.22
N LEU A 11 -0.91 43.72 30.14
CA LEU A 11 -0.09 43.14 29.09
C LEU A 11 0.06 41.65 29.43
N LEU A 12 -0.71 40.77 28.79
CA LEU A 12 -0.43 39.33 28.80
C LEU A 12 0.29 38.99 27.51
N THR A 13 1.62 39.03 27.60
CA THR A 13 2.54 38.38 26.67
C THR A 13 2.25 36.88 26.70
N ILE A 14 1.40 36.40 25.80
CA ILE A 14 1.37 34.97 25.48
C ILE A 14 2.62 34.73 24.64
N VAL A 15 3.66 34.24 25.30
CA VAL A 15 4.78 33.54 24.66
C VAL A 15 4.19 32.25 24.10
N GLY A 16 3.48 32.38 22.98
CA GLY A 16 3.11 31.24 22.15
C GLY A 16 4.39 30.80 21.48
N ALA A 17 5.12 29.90 22.14
CA ALA A 17 6.09 29.06 21.47
C ALA A 17 5.41 28.50 20.24
N VAL A 18 5.79 28.98 19.06
CA VAL A 18 5.40 28.38 17.79
C VAL A 18 5.98 26.97 17.87
N PRO A 19 5.17 25.89 17.98
CA PRO A 19 5.72 24.56 17.87
C PRO A 19 6.31 24.49 16.48
N THR A 20 7.65 24.43 16.41
CA THR A 20 8.36 24.01 15.22
C THR A 20 7.66 22.76 14.73
N THR A 21 6.95 22.87 13.62
CA THR A 21 6.47 21.72 12.87
C THR A 21 7.71 20.91 12.54
N GLY A 22 7.98 19.91 13.36
CA GLY A 22 8.97 18.90 13.06
C GLY A 22 8.54 18.31 11.73
N ILE A 23 9.29 18.59 10.68
CA ILE A 23 9.21 17.83 9.45
C ILE A 23 9.64 16.44 9.87
N VAL A 24 8.67 15.59 10.18
CA VAL A 24 8.88 14.18 10.35
C VAL A 24 9.18 13.65 8.94
N ILE A 25 10.45 13.75 8.54
CA ILE A 25 10.96 13.01 7.40
C ILE A 25 10.97 11.54 7.84
N ARG A 26 9.82 10.88 7.71
CA ARG A 26 9.74 9.41 7.73
C ARG A 26 10.17 8.94 6.34
N ASN A 27 11.48 8.92 6.12
CA ASN A 27 12.09 8.23 4.99
C ASN A 27 13.09 7.21 5.52
N GLU A 28 12.58 6.30 6.34
CA GLU A 28 13.22 5.01 6.59
C GLU A 28 12.03 4.06 6.49
N THR A 29 11.91 3.35 5.37
CA THR A 29 11.17 2.09 5.32
C THR A 29 11.58 1.33 6.58
N SER A 30 10.70 1.25 7.59
CA SER A 30 10.98 0.42 8.76
C SER A 30 11.42 -0.93 8.20
N PRO A 31 12.61 -1.45 8.56
CA PRO A 31 13.09 -2.70 8.01
C PRO A 31 11.97 -3.72 8.24
N LEU A 32 11.42 -4.22 7.13
CA LEU A 32 10.47 -5.30 7.13
C LEU A 32 11.06 -6.41 8.00
N ALA A 33 10.23 -7.04 8.83
CA ALA A 33 10.69 -8.22 9.54
C ALA A 33 11.19 -9.20 8.47
N SER A 34 12.48 -9.59 8.55
CA SER A 34 13.18 -10.33 7.48
C SER A 34 12.65 -11.76 7.28
N ASP A 35 11.64 -12.14 8.04
CA ASP A 35 10.93 -13.41 8.01
C ASP A 35 9.68 -13.38 7.11
N VAL A 36 9.22 -12.20 6.66
CA VAL A 36 8.00 -12.09 5.85
C VAL A 36 8.29 -12.12 4.35
N LEU A 37 7.61 -13.02 3.62
CA LEU A 37 7.65 -13.05 2.16
C LEU A 37 7.15 -11.71 1.60
N THR A 38 8.02 -11.03 0.85
CA THR A 38 7.75 -9.70 0.34
C THR A 38 7.87 -9.68 -1.18
N PHE A 39 6.82 -9.20 -1.82
CA PHE A 39 6.82 -8.90 -3.25
C PHE A 39 6.95 -7.40 -3.48
N ASN A 40 7.75 -7.00 -4.46
CA ASN A 40 7.88 -5.63 -4.94
C ASN A 40 6.96 -5.41 -6.14
N MET A 41 6.28 -4.26 -6.16
CA MET A 41 5.56 -3.75 -7.33
C MET A 41 6.50 -2.85 -8.15
N ASP A 42 6.66 -3.14 -9.44
CA ASP A 42 7.46 -2.30 -10.35
C ASP A 42 6.66 -1.95 -11.62
N PRO A 43 6.35 -0.66 -11.89
CA PRO A 43 6.66 0.49 -11.04
C PRO A 43 5.88 0.48 -9.72
N ASP A 44 6.35 1.29 -8.77
CA ASP A 44 5.55 1.70 -7.61
C ASP A 44 4.18 2.23 -8.07
N VAL A 45 3.12 1.92 -7.33
CA VAL A 45 1.74 2.18 -7.74
C VAL A 45 1.18 3.39 -7.01
N ARG A 46 0.50 4.27 -7.76
CA ARG A 46 -0.36 5.33 -7.20
C ARG A 46 -1.78 4.77 -7.11
N PRO A 47 -2.17 4.13 -6.01
CA PRO A 47 -3.44 3.41 -5.96
C PRO A 47 -4.62 4.35 -6.18
N GLN A 48 -5.47 4.01 -7.15
CA GLN A 48 -6.77 4.61 -7.34
C GLN A 48 -7.83 3.51 -7.29
N CYS A 49 -8.78 3.64 -6.37
CA CYS A 49 -9.77 2.58 -6.18
C CYS A 49 -10.66 2.43 -7.43
N GLY A 50 -10.81 1.18 -7.87
CA GLY A 50 -11.51 0.78 -9.08
C GLY A 50 -10.67 0.82 -10.35
N TYR A 51 -9.37 1.14 -10.27
CA TYR A 51 -8.47 1.21 -11.43
C TYR A 51 -7.55 0.01 -11.52
N THR A 52 -7.06 -0.24 -12.73
CA THR A 52 -6.17 -1.33 -13.07
C THR A 52 -4.82 -0.80 -13.54
N GLU A 53 -3.75 -1.35 -12.98
CA GLU A 53 -2.38 -0.97 -13.27
C GLU A 53 -1.59 -2.16 -13.80
N GLN A 54 -0.78 -1.94 -14.83
CA GLN A 54 0.13 -2.95 -15.35
C GLN A 54 1.46 -2.90 -14.60
N VAL A 55 1.75 -3.93 -13.81
CA VAL A 55 2.97 -3.97 -12.98
C VAL A 55 3.74 -5.27 -13.18
N ASN A 56 5.03 -5.22 -12.90
CA ASN A 56 5.89 -6.38 -12.71
C ASN A 56 5.99 -6.66 -11.21
N ILE A 57 5.49 -7.81 -10.78
CA ILE A 57 5.61 -8.29 -9.41
C ILE A 57 6.85 -9.16 -9.33
N ASN A 58 7.77 -8.84 -8.43
CA ASN A 58 8.98 -9.63 -8.22
C ASN A 58 9.21 -9.94 -6.74
N VAL A 59 9.89 -11.05 -6.46
CA VAL A 59 10.23 -11.43 -5.08
C VAL A 59 11.34 -10.52 -4.58
N LYS A 60 11.02 -9.66 -3.62
CA LYS A 60 11.99 -8.77 -2.95
C LYS A 60 12.74 -9.51 -1.85
N ASP A 61 11.99 -10.24 -1.04
CA ASP A 61 12.50 -11.09 0.03
C ASP A 61 11.65 -12.36 0.06
N ARG A 62 12.28 -13.51 0.20
CA ARG A 62 11.56 -14.79 0.33
C ARG A 62 10.96 -14.95 1.73
N GLY A 63 11.49 -14.26 2.73
CA GLY A 63 11.18 -14.53 4.14
C GLY A 63 11.57 -15.96 4.55
N ASP A 64 11.04 -16.42 5.68
CA ASP A 64 11.19 -17.80 6.12
C ASP A 64 10.05 -18.67 5.58
N ALA A 65 10.41 -19.59 4.68
CA ALA A 65 9.45 -20.52 4.07
C ALA A 65 8.74 -21.42 5.08
N ALA A 66 9.34 -21.68 6.25
CA ALA A 66 8.75 -22.51 7.30
C ALA A 66 7.65 -21.79 8.09
N THR A 67 7.64 -20.45 8.07
CA THR A 67 6.65 -19.62 8.79
C THR A 67 5.65 -18.95 7.84
N THR A 68 6.02 -18.77 6.56
CA THR A 68 5.13 -18.27 5.50
C THR A 68 3.89 -19.18 5.37
N SER A 69 2.70 -18.59 5.31
CA SER A 69 1.45 -19.36 5.12
C SER A 69 1.41 -20.16 3.80
N ASP A 70 0.66 -21.26 3.78
CA ASP A 70 0.53 -22.12 2.58
C ASP A 70 0.01 -21.36 1.35
N TYR A 71 -0.93 -20.44 1.55
CA TYR A 71 -1.45 -19.59 0.47
C TYR A 71 -0.39 -18.61 -0.05
N CYS A 72 0.43 -18.04 0.83
CA CYS A 72 1.54 -17.19 0.44
C CYS A 72 2.67 -17.97 -0.26
N ASN A 73 2.94 -19.20 0.18
CA ASN A 73 3.84 -20.12 -0.51
C ASN A 73 3.32 -20.47 -1.91
N LEU A 74 2.02 -20.66 -2.07
CA LEU A 74 1.40 -20.89 -3.37
C LEU A 74 1.52 -19.65 -4.27
N LEU A 75 1.24 -18.45 -3.76
CA LEU A 75 1.45 -17.20 -4.48
C LEU A 75 2.90 -17.03 -4.94
N TYR A 76 3.87 -17.32 -4.06
CA TYR A 76 5.29 -17.31 -4.43
C TYR A 76 5.57 -18.19 -5.64
N LEU A 77 5.08 -19.45 -5.62
CA LEU A 77 5.24 -20.37 -6.74
C LEU A 77 4.56 -19.85 -8.01
N TYR A 78 3.39 -19.22 -7.90
CA TYR A 78 2.72 -18.58 -9.03
C TYR A 78 3.57 -17.47 -9.65
N ILE A 79 4.20 -16.63 -8.84
CA ILE A 79 5.05 -15.55 -9.34
C ILE A 79 6.34 -16.08 -9.98
N VAL A 80 7.00 -17.08 -9.39
CA VAL A 80 8.33 -17.52 -9.87
C VAL A 80 8.31 -18.65 -10.91
N ASN A 81 7.38 -19.61 -10.83
CA ASN A 81 7.39 -20.78 -11.72
C ASN A 81 6.72 -20.50 -13.06
N THR A 82 5.73 -19.62 -13.09
CA THR A 82 5.02 -19.30 -14.33
C THR A 82 5.80 -18.31 -15.20
N ALA A 83 6.91 -17.77 -14.71
CA ALA A 83 7.72 -16.83 -15.46
C ALA A 83 8.64 -17.58 -16.44
N PRO A 84 8.74 -17.16 -17.71
CA PRO A 84 9.65 -17.79 -18.67
C PRO A 84 11.09 -17.81 -18.12
N ASN A 85 11.73 -18.98 -18.16
CA ASN A 85 13.12 -19.21 -17.74
C ASN A 85 13.41 -19.09 -16.23
N GLY A 86 12.41 -19.29 -15.35
CA GLY A 86 12.63 -19.30 -13.89
C GLY A 86 12.92 -17.90 -13.32
N LYS A 87 12.44 -16.84 -13.99
CA LYS A 87 12.50 -15.48 -13.46
C LYS A 87 11.74 -15.41 -12.13
N THR A 88 12.27 -14.64 -11.18
CA THR A 88 11.59 -14.39 -9.89
C THR A 88 10.55 -13.27 -9.99
N SER A 89 10.00 -13.04 -11.18
CA SER A 89 9.10 -11.95 -11.46
C SER A 89 8.06 -12.25 -12.54
N LYS A 90 6.94 -11.53 -12.47
CA LYS A 90 5.76 -11.76 -13.30
C LYS A 90 5.07 -10.45 -13.66
N ASP A 91 4.78 -10.28 -14.94
CA ASP A 91 3.92 -9.19 -15.41
C ASP A 91 2.45 -9.56 -15.15
N VAL A 92 1.75 -8.73 -14.38
CA VAL A 92 0.35 -8.93 -13.99
C VAL A 92 -0.47 -7.67 -14.20
N ASP A 93 -1.79 -7.79 -14.22
CA ASP A 93 -2.68 -6.66 -13.99
C ASP A 93 -2.97 -6.58 -12.49
N LEU A 94 -2.67 -5.45 -11.87
CA LEU A 94 -2.99 -5.15 -10.48
C LEU A 94 -4.27 -4.31 -10.44
N VAL A 95 -5.33 -4.87 -9.87
CA VAL A 95 -6.62 -4.20 -9.75
C VAL A 95 -6.80 -3.77 -8.29
N PHE A 96 -7.03 -2.49 -8.05
CA PHE A 96 -7.33 -2.02 -6.70
C PHE A 96 -8.84 -1.92 -6.50
N THR A 97 -9.38 -2.69 -5.55
CA THR A 97 -10.77 -2.60 -5.11
C THR A 97 -10.84 -2.12 -3.66
N CYS A 98 -11.93 -1.45 -3.29
CA CYS A 98 -12.13 -0.93 -1.94
C CYS A 98 -13.63 -0.92 -1.58
N PRO A 99 -14.00 -0.69 -0.30
CA PRO A 99 -15.39 -0.55 0.08
C PRO A 99 -16.12 0.50 -0.77
N GLY A 100 -17.21 0.09 -1.42
CA GLY A 100 -17.98 0.94 -2.35
C GLY A 100 -17.63 0.76 -3.83
N THR A 101 -16.44 0.20 -4.13
CA THR A 101 -15.99 -0.12 -5.50
C THR A 101 -15.40 -1.53 -5.52
N PRO A 102 -16.25 -2.57 -5.44
CA PRO A 102 -15.81 -3.97 -5.39
C PRO A 102 -15.37 -4.52 -6.76
N GLU A 103 -15.71 -3.83 -7.83
CA GLU A 103 -15.36 -4.16 -9.22
C GLU A 103 -14.62 -3.00 -9.86
N PRO A 104 -13.77 -3.25 -10.87
CA PRO A 104 -13.09 -2.18 -11.59
C PRO A 104 -14.10 -1.28 -12.31
N ILE A 105 -13.86 0.03 -12.24
CA ILE A 105 -14.55 1.07 -13.01
C ILE A 105 -13.71 1.56 -14.19
N ASP A 106 -12.45 1.11 -14.26
CA ASP A 106 -11.56 1.34 -15.39
C ASP A 106 -12.20 0.84 -16.70
N PRO A 107 -12.14 1.60 -17.80
CA PRO A 107 -12.54 1.10 -19.13
C PRO A 107 -11.84 -0.20 -19.54
N GLU A 108 -10.62 -0.45 -19.03
CA GLU A 108 -9.88 -1.70 -19.27
C GLU A 108 -10.38 -2.87 -18.41
N GLY A 109 -11.32 -2.62 -17.48
CA GLY A 109 -11.85 -3.61 -16.56
C GLY A 109 -10.73 -4.21 -15.71
N TYR A 110 -10.57 -5.54 -15.76
CA TYR A 110 -9.48 -6.26 -15.08
C TYR A 110 -8.16 -6.28 -15.87
N GLY A 111 -8.05 -5.52 -16.97
CA GLY A 111 -6.85 -5.49 -17.83
C GLY A 111 -6.75 -6.70 -18.78
N TYR A 112 -5.63 -6.79 -19.50
CA TYR A 112 -5.46 -7.72 -20.64
C TYR A 112 -4.47 -8.87 -20.41
N ARG A 113 -3.73 -8.91 -19.29
CA ARG A 113 -2.75 -9.95 -18.96
C ARG A 113 -3.41 -11.19 -18.38
N ASP A 114 -2.76 -12.35 -18.47
CA ASP A 114 -3.39 -13.61 -18.02
C ASP A 114 -3.56 -13.70 -16.51
N ILE A 115 -2.71 -13.01 -15.73
CA ILE A 115 -2.75 -13.02 -14.27
C ILE A 115 -3.28 -11.68 -13.76
N LYS A 116 -4.32 -11.76 -12.95
CA LYS A 116 -4.90 -10.64 -12.20
C LYS A 116 -4.55 -10.78 -10.74
N LEU A 117 -4.02 -9.71 -10.17
CA LEU A 117 -3.87 -9.54 -8.75
C LEU A 117 -4.88 -8.47 -8.31
N ILE A 118 -6.01 -8.89 -7.75
CA ILE A 118 -7.04 -7.99 -7.27
C ILE A 118 -6.76 -7.72 -5.79
N LEU A 119 -6.18 -6.56 -5.49
CA LEU A 119 -5.95 -6.11 -4.13
C LEU A 119 -7.20 -5.39 -3.61
N ASN A 120 -7.85 -5.99 -2.62
CA ASN A 120 -8.89 -5.33 -1.84
C ASN A 120 -8.26 -4.70 -0.60
N ALA A 121 -8.30 -3.38 -0.53
CA ALA A 121 -7.75 -2.61 0.58
C ALA A 121 -8.73 -1.49 0.97
N PRO A 122 -8.51 -0.80 2.12
CA PRO A 122 -9.28 0.39 2.45
C PRO A 122 -9.22 1.44 1.33
N SER A 123 -10.15 2.39 1.29
CA SER A 123 -10.00 3.56 0.42
C SER A 123 -8.75 4.36 0.83
N VAL A 124 -8.08 5.03 -0.13
CA VAL A 124 -6.79 5.71 0.12
C VAL A 124 -6.83 6.77 1.22
N ASP A 125 -7.99 7.35 1.49
CA ASP A 125 -8.26 8.30 2.56
C ASP A 125 -8.33 7.65 3.95
N ALA A 126 -8.60 6.34 4.01
CA ALA A 126 -8.65 5.54 5.23
C ALA A 126 -7.30 4.91 5.62
N PHE A 127 -6.26 5.03 4.78
CA PHE A 127 -4.92 4.54 5.12
C PHE A 127 -4.31 5.33 6.29
N PRO A 128 -3.84 4.66 7.37
CA PRO A 128 -3.18 5.34 8.47
C PRO A 128 -1.88 6.03 8.02
N ARG A 129 -1.75 7.34 8.24
CA ARG A 129 -0.55 8.09 7.79
C ARG A 129 0.68 7.88 8.66
N ASP A 130 0.53 7.25 9.82
CA ASP A 130 1.59 6.95 10.78
C ASP A 130 2.14 5.52 10.68
N GLN A 131 1.57 4.71 9.78
CA GLN A 131 1.98 3.33 9.48
C GLN A 131 2.64 3.22 8.11
N THR A 132 3.28 2.08 7.85
CA THR A 132 3.98 1.77 6.58
C THR A 132 3.38 0.57 5.85
N HIS A 133 2.39 -0.08 6.45
CA HIS A 133 1.64 -1.18 5.85
C HIS A 133 0.19 -1.16 6.36
N THR A 134 -0.73 -1.70 5.57
CA THR A 134 -2.13 -1.89 5.98
C THR A 134 -2.59 -3.29 5.61
N PRO A 135 -3.43 -3.93 6.43
CA PRO A 135 -4.09 -5.17 6.05
C PRO A 135 -4.93 -5.01 4.78
N ALA A 136 -4.91 -6.04 3.95
CA ALA A 136 -5.62 -6.14 2.69
C ALA A 136 -5.95 -7.62 2.38
N THR A 137 -6.61 -7.85 1.27
CA THR A 137 -6.80 -9.19 0.71
C THR A 137 -6.37 -9.18 -0.74
N LEU A 138 -5.61 -10.18 -1.15
CA LEU A 138 -5.21 -10.39 -2.52
C LEU A 138 -6.01 -11.55 -3.10
N HIS A 139 -6.76 -11.28 -4.16
CA HIS A 139 -7.39 -12.31 -4.98
C HIS A 139 -6.58 -12.50 -6.25
N LEU A 140 -5.96 -13.66 -6.39
CA LEU A 140 -5.24 -14.06 -7.61
C LEU A 140 -6.21 -14.79 -8.52
N LEU A 141 -6.33 -14.29 -9.75
CA LEU A 141 -6.96 -14.99 -10.87
C LEU A 141 -5.90 -15.27 -11.93
N ASN A 142 -5.78 -16.52 -12.36
CA ASN A 142 -4.97 -16.87 -13.51
C ASN A 142 -5.84 -17.51 -14.59
N LEU A 143 -6.00 -16.81 -15.70
CA LEU A 143 -6.87 -17.24 -16.79
C LEU A 143 -6.31 -18.44 -17.56
N HIS A 144 -5.01 -18.72 -17.44
CA HIS A 144 -4.37 -19.84 -18.13
C HIS A 144 -4.68 -21.20 -17.50
N ASP A 145 -4.64 -21.29 -16.17
CA ASP A 145 -4.86 -22.54 -15.43
C ASP A 145 -6.16 -22.55 -14.60
N GLY A 146 -6.89 -21.44 -14.58
CA GLY A 146 -8.13 -21.29 -13.82
C GLY A 146 -7.91 -21.11 -12.32
N ALA A 147 -6.70 -20.74 -11.88
CA ALA A 147 -6.45 -20.48 -10.47
C ALA A 147 -7.32 -19.32 -9.97
N ASP A 148 -7.94 -19.54 -8.81
CA ASP A 148 -8.81 -18.60 -8.11
C ASP A 148 -8.54 -18.77 -6.61
N ILE A 149 -7.71 -17.88 -6.04
CA ILE A 149 -7.28 -17.96 -4.64
C ILE A 149 -7.32 -16.61 -3.97
N THR A 150 -7.85 -16.58 -2.74
CA THR A 150 -7.93 -15.38 -1.90
C THR A 150 -6.96 -15.52 -0.73
N ILE A 151 -6.11 -14.50 -0.54
CA ILE A 151 -4.97 -14.53 0.37
C ILE A 151 -5.01 -13.29 1.26
N PRO A 152 -5.01 -13.43 2.60
CA PRO A 152 -4.80 -12.28 3.47
C PRO A 152 -3.36 -11.78 3.32
N VAL A 153 -3.19 -10.49 3.08
CA VAL A 153 -1.88 -9.85 2.87
C VAL A 153 -1.84 -8.51 3.57
N GLU A 154 -0.68 -7.87 3.59
CA GLU A 154 -0.57 -6.44 3.86
C GLU A 154 -0.01 -5.72 2.64
N VAL A 155 -0.47 -4.50 2.40
CA VAL A 155 0.10 -3.62 1.39
C VAL A 155 1.06 -2.67 2.06
N GLY A 156 2.33 -2.73 1.68
CA GLY A 156 3.37 -1.79 2.10
C GLY A 156 3.32 -0.52 1.25
N TYR A 157 3.34 0.63 1.91
CA TYR A 157 3.23 1.93 1.27
C TYR A 157 4.07 3.00 1.96
N TYR A 158 4.30 4.10 1.24
CA TYR A 158 4.84 5.33 1.81
C TYR A 158 4.04 6.54 1.35
N ILE A 159 4.17 7.64 2.10
CA ILE A 159 3.62 8.94 1.72
C ILE A 159 4.76 9.77 1.12
N SER A 160 4.68 10.05 -0.17
CA SER A 160 5.65 10.89 -0.88
C SER A 160 5.68 12.33 -0.34
N SER A 161 6.71 13.10 -0.70
CA SER A 161 6.82 14.53 -0.35
C SER A 161 5.65 15.39 -0.87
N ASN A 162 4.97 14.94 -1.92
CA ASN A 162 3.75 15.58 -2.45
C ASN A 162 2.47 15.13 -1.72
N SER A 163 2.59 14.46 -0.56
CA SER A 163 1.47 13.92 0.23
C SER A 163 0.64 12.83 -0.47
N GLN A 164 1.18 12.23 -1.53
CA GLN A 164 0.54 11.15 -2.27
C GLN A 164 0.94 9.81 -1.67
N LEU A 165 -0.04 8.93 -1.49
CA LEU A 165 0.16 7.55 -1.05
C LEU A 165 0.65 6.71 -2.23
N ILE A 166 1.72 5.96 -2.01
CA ILE A 166 2.37 5.13 -3.03
C ILE A 166 2.49 3.71 -2.47
N TRP A 167 1.92 2.74 -3.17
CA TRP A 167 2.10 1.31 -2.88
C TRP A 167 3.42 0.82 -3.47
N GLN A 168 4.13 0.02 -2.69
CA GLN A 168 5.45 -0.49 -3.06
C GLN A 168 5.55 -2.00 -2.89
N TYR A 169 4.91 -2.55 -1.85
CA TYR A 169 5.07 -3.96 -1.48
C TYR A 169 3.75 -4.67 -1.25
N ILE A 170 3.73 -5.97 -1.54
CA ILE A 170 2.75 -6.91 -0.98
C ILE A 170 3.51 -7.78 0.01
N LEU A 171 3.11 -7.72 1.27
CA LEU A 171 3.66 -8.54 2.35
C LEU A 171 2.75 -9.73 2.55
N CYS A 172 3.33 -10.92 2.52
CA CYS A 172 2.62 -12.18 2.62
C CYS A 172 3.15 -12.93 3.85
N PRO A 173 2.44 -12.88 4.99
CA PRO A 173 2.86 -13.57 6.21
C PRO A 173 2.72 -15.10 6.12
#